data_AF-A0AAN7JFR3-F1
#
_entry.id   AF-A0AAN7JFR3-F1
#
_cell.length_a   1.000
_cell.length_b   1.000
_cell.length_c   1.000
_cell.angle_alpha   90.00
_cell.angle_beta   90.00
_cell.angle_gamma   90.00
#
_symmetry.space_group_name_H-M   'P 1'
#
loop_
_entity.id
_entity.type
_entity.pdbx_description
1 polymer ?
#
loop_
_entity_poly.entity_id
_entity_poly.type
_entity_poly.pdbx_seq_one_letter_code
_entity_poly.pdbx_strand_id
1 'polypeptide(L)'
;MWSCLSSDQPFWAQVRTEEELTEAITTASGEKKDCLCFIEVIVHKDDTSKELLEWGSRVCAANGRLPRQTKHKFLPSIIDSSRIK
;
A
#
# COMPACT_ATOMS: atom_id res chain seq x y z
N MET A 1 -11.42 41.12 26.15
CA MET A 1 -10.04 40.99 25.63
C MET A 1 -9.54 39.58 25.96
N TRP A 2 -10.01 38.58 25.21
CA TRP A 2 -9.51 37.20 25.29
C TRP A 2 -8.41 37.05 24.25
N SER A 3 -7.23 37.54 24.59
CA SER A 3 -6.01 37.35 23.80
C SER A 3 -5.27 36.14 24.36
N CYS A 4 -5.74 34.94 24.00
CA CYS A 4 -4.97 33.70 24.14
C CYS A 4 -5.58 32.63 23.20
N LEU A 5 -5.43 32.83 21.89
CA LEU A 5 -5.58 31.73 20.92
C LEU A 5 -4.17 31.29 20.59
N SER A 6 -3.72 30.26 21.29
CA SER A 6 -2.42 29.63 21.10
C SER A 6 -2.20 29.35 19.62
N SER A 7 -1.05 29.77 19.11
CA SER A 7 -0.56 29.57 17.74
C SER A 7 -0.51 28.10 17.28
N ASP A 8 -0.73 27.16 18.20
CA ASP A 8 -0.45 25.74 18.04
C ASP A 8 -1.68 24.85 17.78
N GLN A 9 -2.86 25.42 17.50
CA GLN A 9 -4.03 24.59 17.20
C GLN A 9 -3.84 23.87 15.85
N PRO A 10 -3.96 22.53 15.80
CA PRO A 10 -3.84 21.78 14.56
C PRO A 10 -4.97 22.15 13.61
N PHE A 11 -4.65 22.26 12.33
CA PHE A 11 -5.62 22.47 11.26
C PHE A 11 -6.16 21.12 10.78
N TRP A 12 -7.47 21.03 10.58
CA TRP A 12 -8.14 19.84 10.06
C TRP A 12 -9.09 20.24 8.93
N ALA A 13 -8.97 19.60 7.78
CA ALA A 13 -9.87 19.76 6.65
C ALA A 13 -10.30 18.39 6.13
N GLN A 14 -11.59 18.23 5.83
CA GLN A 14 -12.12 17.07 5.12
C GLN A 14 -12.54 17.53 3.74
N VAL A 15 -12.06 16.86 2.69
CA VAL A 15 -12.25 17.30 1.30
C VAL A 15 -12.77 16.16 0.44
N ARG A 16 -13.65 16.49 -0.51
CA ARG A 16 -14.32 15.57 -1.44
C ARG A 16 -14.12 15.95 -2.90
N THR A 17 -13.70 17.18 -3.19
CA THR A 17 -13.46 17.67 -4.54
C THR A 17 -12.02 18.19 -4.71
N GLU A 18 -11.62 18.36 -5.97
CA GLU A 18 -10.30 18.89 -6.31
C GLU A 18 -10.14 20.35 -5.87
N GLU A 19 -11.20 21.14 -5.98
CA GLU A 19 -11.22 22.54 -5.57
C GLU A 19 -11.02 22.67 -4.05
N GLU A 20 -11.77 21.89 -3.26
CA GLU A 20 -11.63 21.86 -1.80
C GLU A 20 -10.21 21.43 -1.37
N LEU A 21 -9.63 20.44 -2.07
CA LEU A 21 -8.26 20.01 -1.81
C LEU A 21 -7.25 21.13 -2.11
N THR A 22 -7.43 21.85 -3.21
CA THR A 22 -6.56 22.96 -3.61
C THR A 22 -6.62 24.11 -2.60
N GLU A 23 -7.82 24.44 -2.11
CA GLU A 23 -8.03 25.45 -1.06
C GLU A 23 -7.42 25.01 0.28
N ALA A 24 -7.59 23.74 0.65
CA ALA A 24 -7.01 23.19 1.87
C ALA A 24 -5.47 23.20 1.85
N ILE A 25 -4.86 22.84 0.72
CA ILE A 25 -3.40 22.91 0.52
C ILE A 25 -2.91 24.37 0.59
N THR A 26 -3.64 25.30 -0.02
CA THR A 26 -3.33 26.73 0.02
C THR A 26 -3.37 27.26 1.45
N THR A 27 -4.39 26.89 2.21
CA THR A 27 -4.55 27.26 3.63
C THR A 27 -3.44 26.66 4.51
N ALA A 28 -3.14 25.37 4.30
CA ALA A 28 -2.08 24.66 5.02
C ALA A 28 -0.69 25.25 4.73
N SER A 29 -0.43 25.65 3.49
CA SER A 29 0.86 26.23 3.07
C SER A 29 0.98 27.73 3.38
N GLY A 30 -0.14 28.40 3.64
CA GLY A 30 -0.23 29.83 3.91
C GLY A 30 -0.46 30.14 5.39
N GLU A 31 -1.73 30.37 5.74
CA GLU A 31 -2.14 30.82 7.08
C GLU A 31 -1.81 29.83 8.19
N LYS A 32 -1.77 28.52 7.87
CA LYS A 32 -1.53 27.43 8.82
C LYS A 32 -0.17 26.77 8.67
N LYS A 33 0.78 27.42 7.97
CA LYS A 33 2.13 26.87 7.69
C LYS A 33 2.93 26.49 8.94
N ASP A 34 2.67 27.19 10.05
CA ASP A 34 3.41 27.04 11.30
C ASP A 34 2.73 26.03 12.26
N CYS A 35 1.65 25.36 11.85
CA CYS A 35 0.99 24.32 12.63
C CYS A 35 0.78 23.01 11.84
N LEU A 36 0.53 21.93 12.57
CA LEU A 36 0.26 20.62 11.97
C LEU A 36 -1.09 20.65 11.24
N CYS A 37 -1.07 20.31 9.95
CA CYS A 37 -2.23 20.31 9.07
C CYS A 37 -2.61 18.89 8.65
N PHE A 38 -3.83 18.46 8.97
CA PHE A 38 -4.42 17.21 8.51
C PHE A 38 -5.45 17.49 7.43
N ILE A 39 -5.26 16.89 6.25
CA ILE A 39 -6.21 16.96 5.13
C ILE A 39 -6.72 15.54 4.87
N GLU A 40 -7.95 15.26 5.28
CA GLU A 40 -8.64 13.99 5.03
C GLU A 40 -9.30 14.04 3.65
N VAL A 41 -8.68 13.37 2.67
CA VAL A 41 -9.21 13.28 1.31
C VAL A 41 -10.12 12.06 1.20
N ILE A 42 -11.39 12.28 0.87
CA ILE A 42 -12.38 11.23 0.70
C ILE A 42 -12.44 10.83 -0.77
N VAL A 43 -11.92 9.65 -1.09
CA VAL A 43 -11.94 9.07 -2.44
C VAL A 43 -12.75 7.76 -2.49
N HIS A 44 -13.09 7.32 -3.69
CA HIS A 44 -13.73 6.03 -3.90
C HIS A 44 -12.74 4.88 -3.63
N LYS A 45 -13.23 3.75 -3.10
CA LYS A 45 -12.38 2.60 -2.72
C LYS A 45 -11.54 2.01 -3.87
N ASP A 46 -12.02 2.13 -5.10
CA ASP A 46 -11.37 1.58 -6.30
C ASP A 46 -10.57 2.66 -7.05
N ASP A 47 -10.54 3.90 -6.54
CA ASP A 47 -9.75 4.99 -7.11
C ASP A 47 -8.29 4.83 -6.67
N THR A 48 -7.53 4.09 -7.49
CA THR A 48 -6.14 3.78 -7.24
C THR A 48 -5.33 3.75 -8.53
N SER A 49 -4.00 3.76 -8.41
CA SER A 49 -3.13 3.81 -9.58
C SER A 49 -3.16 2.49 -10.37
N LYS A 50 -2.98 2.57 -11.70
CA LYS A 50 -2.91 1.39 -12.57
C LYS A 50 -1.73 0.50 -12.20
N GLU A 51 -0.65 1.13 -11.80
CA GLU A 51 0.58 0.50 -11.36
C GLU A 51 0.34 -0.38 -10.12
N LEU A 52 -0.49 0.08 -9.16
CA LEU A 52 -0.84 -0.73 -7.99
C LEU A 52 -1.61 -1.99 -8.40
N LEU A 53 -2.55 -1.87 -9.34
CA LEU A 53 -3.34 -3.02 -9.81
C LEU A 53 -2.47 -4.05 -10.52
N GLU A 54 -1.58 -3.62 -11.41
CA GLU A 54 -0.66 -4.50 -12.12
C GLU A 54 0.32 -5.20 -11.17
N TRP A 55 0.93 -4.43 -10.28
CA TRP A 55 1.88 -4.95 -9.31
C TRP A 55 1.21 -5.90 -8.33
N GLY A 56 0.04 -5.52 -7.79
CA GLY A 56 -0.74 -6.33 -6.86
C GLY A 56 -1.12 -7.69 -7.46
N SER A 57 -1.50 -7.72 -8.74
CA SER A 57 -1.78 -8.96 -9.47
C SER A 57 -0.55 -9.88 -9.55
N ARG A 58 0.62 -9.31 -9.89
CA ARG A 58 1.89 -10.07 -9.98
C ARG A 58 2.32 -10.60 -8.61
N VAL A 59 2.19 -9.79 -7.55
CA VAL A 59 2.50 -10.19 -6.18
C VAL A 59 1.56 -11.29 -5.72
N CYS A 60 0.26 -11.20 -6.01
CA CYS A 60 -0.70 -12.24 -5.69
C CYS A 60 -0.34 -13.57 -6.38
N ALA A 61 -0.04 -13.55 -7.68
CA ALA A 61 0.39 -14.72 -8.43
C ALA A 61 1.70 -15.33 -7.89
N ALA A 62 2.65 -14.49 -7.48
CA ALA A 62 3.88 -14.96 -6.86
C ALA A 62 3.58 -15.59 -5.48
N ASN A 63 2.84 -14.94 -4.61
CA ASN A 63 2.58 -15.42 -3.25
C ASN A 63 1.71 -16.69 -3.22
N GLY A 64 0.75 -16.81 -4.16
CA GLY A 64 -0.13 -17.97 -4.29
C GLY A 64 0.49 -19.16 -5.05
N ARG A 65 1.75 -19.07 -5.48
CA ARG A 65 2.39 -20.15 -6.26
C ARG A 65 2.54 -21.41 -5.43
N LEU A 66 2.28 -22.57 -6.04
CA LEU A 66 2.58 -23.86 -5.40
C LEU A 66 4.09 -23.97 -5.10
N PRO A 67 4.47 -24.61 -3.98
CA PRO A 67 5.86 -24.94 -3.72
C PRO A 67 6.45 -25.70 -4.90
N ARG A 68 7.67 -25.32 -5.32
CA ARG A 68 8.36 -26.08 -6.35
C ARG A 68 8.55 -27.51 -5.86
N GLN A 69 7.88 -28.45 -6.50
CA GLN A 69 8.20 -29.87 -6.33
C GLN A 69 9.59 -30.07 -6.91
N THR A 70 10.61 -30.10 -6.05
CA THR A 70 11.90 -30.66 -6.44
C THR A 70 11.60 -32.10 -6.85
N LYS A 71 11.76 -32.41 -8.14
CA LYS A 71 11.83 -33.79 -8.61
C LYS A 71 13.09 -34.41 -8.00
N HIS A 72 13.08 -34.69 -6.69
CA HIS A 72 13.92 -35.75 -6.17
C HIS A 72 13.38 -36.99 -6.85
N LYS A 73 14.09 -37.34 -7.92
CA LYS A 73 13.89 -38.49 -8.75
C LYS A 73 13.66 -39.69 -7.83
N PHE A 74 12.42 -40.14 -7.67
CA PHE A 74 12.16 -41.55 -7.47
C PHE A 74 12.51 -42.22 -8.81
N LEU A 75 13.81 -42.35 -9.09
CA LEU A 75 14.26 -43.41 -9.99
C LEU A 75 14.06 -44.68 -9.16
N PRO A 76 13.19 -45.62 -9.58
CA PRO A 76 13.18 -46.92 -8.94
C PRO A 76 14.57 -47.51 -9.17
N SER A 77 15.31 -47.72 -8.08
CA SER A 77 16.60 -48.40 -8.11
C SER A 77 16.38 -49.74 -8.80
N ILE A 78 16.94 -49.88 -10.00
CA ILE A 78 17.05 -51.14 -10.72
C ILE A 78 17.65 -52.15 -9.73
N ILE A 79 16.89 -53.21 -9.46
CA ILE A 79 17.33 -54.33 -8.64
C ILE A 79 18.50 -54.97 -9.40
N ASP A 80 19.71 -54.88 -8.85
CA ASP A 80 20.89 -55.52 -9.42
C ASP A 80 20.80 -57.04 -9.20
N SER A 81 20.39 -57.74 -10.26
CA SER A 81 20.30 -59.21 -10.37
C SER A 81 21.64 -59.93 -10.10
N SER A 82 22.77 -59.23 -10.07
CA SER A 82 24.08 -59.85 -9.82
C SER A 82 24.34 -60.27 -8.36
N ARG A 83 23.47 -59.91 -7.41
CA ARG A 83 23.58 -60.31 -5.98
C ARG A 83 22.71 -61.52 -5.60
N ILE A 84 22.35 -62.38 -6.56
CA ILE A 84 21.80 -63.72 -6.29
C ILE A 84 22.66 -64.73 -7.04
N LYS A 85 23.84 -65.04 -6.50
CA LYS A 85 24.58 -66.28 -6.74
C LYS A 85 25.31 -66.68 -5.46
#